data_AF-A0A357N9R2-F1
#
_entry.id   AF-A0A357N9R2-F1
#
_cell.length_a   1.000
_cell.length_b   1.000
_cell.length_c   1.000
_cell.angle_alpha   90.00
_cell.angle_beta   90.00
_cell.angle_gamma   90.00
#
_symmetry.space_group_name_H-M   'P 1'
#
loop_
_entity.id
_entity.type
_entity.pdbx_description
1 polymer ?
#
loop_
_entity_poly.entity_id
_entity_poly.type
_entity_poly.pdbx_seq_one_letter_code
_entity_poly.pdbx_strand_id
1 'polypeptide(L)'
;MAPNGYVILNADDPYTLGMVKQCRGKPVLFSIEENSPYICRHLAIGGTALFQRNGHIIKAEGRRAEEMIRIADIPATLNGIAKHNLQNAMMAAAVGLCLGVSGPVIRKALNTFAQNPGRLNLIEIDNFRVMVDYGHNPAGYRALIETLQQLNPGRLIGVIAAPGDRRDDVITNIGRIAGNGFDHLIIKEDKDLRGRTAGETAQLLMRGALEAGRSEQEIKVIPSEEEAVGHALECACENDL
;
A
#
# COMPACT_ATOMS: atom_id res chain seq x y z
N MET A 1 19.94 13.78 -13.73
CA MET A 1 20.44 13.55 -12.36
C MET A 1 21.88 14.03 -12.25
N ALA A 2 22.22 14.69 -11.15
CA ALA A 2 23.61 15.08 -10.88
C ALA A 2 24.50 13.83 -10.76
N PRO A 3 25.72 13.84 -11.31
CA PRO A 3 26.63 12.68 -11.32
C PRO A 3 27.04 12.17 -9.93
N ASN A 4 26.85 12.97 -8.88
CA ASN A 4 27.13 12.60 -7.49
C ASN A 4 25.87 12.26 -6.66
N GLY A 5 24.70 12.17 -7.31
CA GLY A 5 23.44 11.84 -6.64
C GLY A 5 23.28 10.34 -6.36
N TYR A 6 22.25 10.01 -5.58
CA TYR A 6 21.83 8.63 -5.33
C TYR A 6 20.57 8.31 -6.13
N VAL A 7 20.36 7.03 -6.40
CA VAL A 7 19.09 6.49 -6.89
C VAL A 7 18.63 5.39 -5.96
N ILE A 8 17.46 5.56 -5.35
CA ILE A 8 16.87 4.54 -4.48
C ILE A 8 15.88 3.72 -5.31
N LEU A 9 16.04 2.40 -5.34
CA LEU A 9 15.24 1.50 -6.17
C LEU A 9 14.68 0.35 -5.35
N ASN A 10 13.39 0.07 -5.55
CA ASN A 10 12.73 -1.10 -4.98
C ASN A 10 13.25 -2.35 -5.69
N ALA A 11 13.81 -3.33 -4.99
CA ALA A 11 14.27 -4.58 -5.58
C ALA A 11 13.17 -5.66 -5.61
N ASP A 12 12.00 -5.38 -5.05
CA ASP A 12 10.81 -6.25 -5.10
C ASP A 12 9.99 -6.03 -6.38
N ASP A 13 10.28 -4.96 -7.13
CA ASP A 13 9.61 -4.63 -8.39
C ASP A 13 10.52 -4.97 -9.59
N PRO A 14 10.10 -5.84 -10.53
CA PRO A 14 10.91 -6.18 -11.70
C PRO A 14 11.16 -4.98 -12.64
N TYR A 15 10.27 -3.98 -12.66
CA TYR A 15 10.40 -2.82 -13.55
C TYR A 15 11.46 -1.82 -13.08
N THR A 16 11.64 -1.67 -11.77
CA THR A 16 12.65 -0.77 -11.16
C THR A 16 14.07 -1.32 -11.32
N LEU A 17 14.24 -2.64 -11.32
CA LEU A 17 15.54 -3.28 -11.47
C LEU A 17 16.17 -3.02 -12.85
N GLY A 18 15.34 -2.84 -13.89
CA GLY A 18 15.80 -2.42 -15.21
C GLY A 18 16.35 -1.00 -15.25
N MET A 19 15.92 -0.14 -14.32
CA MET A 19 16.29 1.28 -14.28
C MET A 19 17.73 1.50 -13.80
N VAL A 20 18.32 0.57 -13.04
CA VAL A 20 19.70 0.67 -12.52
C VAL A 20 20.70 1.04 -13.64
N LYS A 21 20.56 0.44 -14.82
CA LYS A 21 21.44 0.66 -15.97
C LYS A 21 21.28 2.03 -16.63
N GLN A 22 20.13 2.68 -16.44
CA GLN A 22 19.79 3.98 -17.03
C GLN A 22 20.09 5.14 -16.07
N CYS A 23 20.30 4.83 -14.80
CA CYS A 23 20.58 5.80 -13.74
C CYS A 23 22.06 6.20 -13.72
N ARG A 24 22.32 7.51 -13.57
CA ARG A 24 23.67 8.07 -13.43
C ARG A 24 24.14 8.20 -11.97
N GLY A 25 23.22 8.08 -11.01
CA GLY A 25 23.52 8.17 -9.58
C GLY A 25 23.92 6.81 -8.98
N LYS A 26 24.47 6.85 -7.76
CA LYS A 26 24.84 5.63 -7.01
C LYS A 26 23.57 4.87 -6.58
N PRO A 27 23.39 3.61 -6.99
CA PRO A 27 22.19 2.85 -6.66
C PRO A 27 22.20 2.38 -5.19
N VAL A 28 21.08 2.62 -4.51
CA VAL A 28 20.73 2.06 -3.21
C VAL A 28 19.48 1.22 -3.40
N LEU A 29 19.56 -0.07 -3.10
CA LEU A 29 18.42 -0.97 -3.28
C LEU A 29 17.67 -1.14 -1.95
N PHE A 30 16.37 -1.42 -2.01
CA PHE A 30 15.65 -1.90 -0.85
C PHE A 30 14.73 -3.08 -1.16
N SER A 31 14.46 -3.95 -0.20
CA SER A 31 13.62 -5.15 -0.40
C SER A 31 13.02 -5.62 0.92
N ILE A 32 11.75 -6.03 0.91
CA ILE A 32 11.18 -6.73 2.08
C ILE A 32 11.54 -8.22 2.10
N GLU A 33 12.16 -8.72 1.04
CA GLU A 33 12.60 -10.11 0.92
C GLU A 33 14.04 -10.26 1.43
N GLU A 34 14.22 -10.98 2.55
CA GLU A 34 15.53 -11.21 3.18
C GLU A 34 16.56 -11.83 2.22
N ASN A 35 16.08 -12.72 1.34
CA ASN A 35 16.91 -13.49 0.42
C ASN A 35 16.83 -12.99 -1.04
N SER A 36 16.47 -11.72 -1.25
CA SER A 36 16.39 -11.14 -2.59
C SER A 36 17.71 -11.32 -3.37
N PRO A 37 17.73 -12.07 -4.50
CA PRO A 37 18.95 -12.28 -5.27
C PRO A 37 19.56 -10.98 -5.79
N TYR A 38 18.73 -9.94 -5.97
CA TYR A 38 19.18 -8.61 -6.38
C TYR A 38 19.93 -7.90 -5.26
N ILE A 39 19.43 -7.96 -4.02
CA ILE A 39 20.12 -7.43 -2.85
C ILE A 39 21.45 -8.17 -2.65
N CYS A 40 21.46 -9.50 -2.70
CA CYS A 40 22.68 -10.29 -2.54
C CYS A 40 23.75 -9.93 -3.59
N ARG A 41 23.38 -9.84 -4.87
CA ARG A 41 24.30 -9.45 -5.95
C ARG A 41 24.82 -8.02 -5.78
N HIS A 42 23.95 -7.09 -5.39
CA HIS A 42 24.31 -5.69 -5.18
C HIS A 42 25.29 -5.52 -4.02
N LEU A 43 25.05 -6.22 -2.91
CA LEU A 43 25.97 -6.24 -1.76
C LEU A 43 27.30 -6.93 -2.11
N ALA A 44 27.31 -7.99 -2.94
CA ALA A 44 28.53 -8.70 -3.32
C ALA A 44 29.57 -7.80 -4.04
N ILE A 45 29.11 -6.75 -4.73
CA ILE A 45 29.97 -5.77 -5.41
C ILE A 45 30.21 -4.49 -4.60
N GLY A 46 29.86 -4.49 -3.31
CA GLY A 46 30.07 -3.36 -2.40
C GLY A 46 28.96 -2.31 -2.41
N GLY A 47 27.81 -2.60 -3.00
CA GLY A 47 26.65 -1.70 -3.01
C GLY A 47 26.03 -1.50 -1.62
N THR A 48 25.17 -0.49 -1.51
CA THR A 48 24.36 -0.22 -0.31
C THR A 48 22.93 -0.72 -0.50
N ALA A 49 22.36 -1.37 0.51
CA ALA A 49 20.98 -1.82 0.49
C ALA A 49 20.29 -1.73 1.86
N LEU A 50 18.96 -1.63 1.85
CA LEU A 50 18.11 -1.82 3.01
C LEU A 50 17.22 -3.05 2.82
N PHE A 51 17.13 -3.95 3.79
CA PHE A 51 16.27 -5.11 3.65
C PHE A 51 15.75 -5.62 4.98
N GLN A 52 14.67 -6.40 4.97
CA GLN A 52 14.18 -7.04 6.18
C GLN A 52 14.99 -8.30 6.50
N ARG A 53 15.31 -8.49 7.78
CA ARG A 53 15.82 -9.76 8.33
C ARG A 53 15.39 -9.89 9.78
N ASN A 54 14.87 -11.06 10.17
CA ASN A 54 14.47 -11.36 11.56
C ASN A 54 13.62 -10.25 12.22
N GLY A 55 12.65 -9.70 11.50
CA GLY A 55 11.76 -8.64 12.02
C GLY A 55 12.40 -7.25 12.16
N HIS A 56 13.59 -7.03 11.60
CA HIS A 56 14.29 -5.75 11.61
C HIS A 56 14.50 -5.23 10.19
N ILE A 57 14.52 -3.90 10.03
CA ILE A 57 15.13 -3.27 8.86
C ILE A 57 16.64 -3.26 9.08
N ILE A 58 17.37 -3.85 8.14
CA ILE A 58 18.84 -3.89 8.09
C ILE A 58 19.32 -2.90 7.05
N LYS A 59 20.33 -2.11 7.38
CA LYS A 59 21.15 -1.41 6.37
C LYS A 59 22.44 -2.19 6.19
N ALA A 60 22.82 -2.43 4.93
CA ALA A 60 24.09 -3.06 4.61
C ALA A 60 24.85 -2.28 3.54
N GLU A 61 26.17 -2.36 3.61
CA GLU A 61 27.11 -1.87 2.61
C GLU A 61 28.22 -2.90 2.43
N GLY A 62 28.23 -3.56 1.26
CA GLY A 62 29.09 -4.71 1.04
C GLY A 62 28.81 -5.82 2.07
N ARG A 63 29.83 -6.18 2.85
CA ARG A 63 29.75 -7.20 3.92
C ARG A 63 29.37 -6.64 5.29
N ARG A 64 29.28 -5.31 5.42
CA ARG A 64 28.93 -4.66 6.69
C ARG A 64 27.42 -4.52 6.76
N ALA A 65 26.82 -4.87 7.90
CA ALA A 65 25.39 -4.75 8.12
C ALA A 65 25.11 -4.24 9.53
N GLU A 66 24.08 -3.42 9.68
CA GLU A 66 23.62 -2.88 10.96
C GLU A 66 22.09 -2.90 11.04
N GLU A 67 21.58 -3.19 12.24
CA GLU A 67 20.14 -3.15 12.53
C GLU A 67 19.68 -1.71 12.71
N MET A 68 18.77 -1.26 11.85
CA MET A 68 18.26 0.10 11.89
C MET A 68 17.09 0.29 12.85
N ILE A 69 16.12 -0.62 12.86
CA ILE A 69 14.90 -0.52 13.68
C ILE A 69 14.13 -1.85 13.59
N ARG A 70 13.41 -2.23 14.65
CA ARG A 70 12.44 -3.34 14.60
C ARG A 70 11.23 -2.89 13.81
N ILE A 71 10.70 -3.75 12.94
CA ILE A 71 9.52 -3.43 12.13
C ILE A 71 8.31 -3.15 13.04
N ALA A 72 8.17 -3.90 14.14
CA ALA A 72 7.13 -3.67 15.15
C ALA A 72 7.22 -2.29 15.83
N ASP A 73 8.39 -1.64 15.82
CA ASP A 73 8.55 -0.28 16.35
C ASP A 73 8.17 0.79 15.31
N ILE A 74 7.67 0.42 14.12
CA ILE A 74 7.21 1.35 13.07
C ILE A 74 5.68 1.27 12.96
N PRO A 75 4.92 2.17 13.60
CA PRO A 75 3.45 2.08 13.67
C PRO A 75 2.78 1.98 12.30
N ALA A 76 3.27 2.75 11.31
CA ALA A 76 2.73 2.75 9.96
C ALA A 76 2.78 1.39 9.24
N THR A 77 3.59 0.43 9.71
CA THR A 77 3.68 -0.90 9.11
C THR A 77 2.64 -1.88 9.65
N LEU A 78 1.87 -1.52 10.67
CA LEU A 78 0.94 -2.43 11.36
C LEU A 78 1.65 -3.72 11.79
N ASN A 79 2.75 -3.60 12.55
CA ASN A 79 3.61 -4.74 12.92
C ASN A 79 4.16 -5.55 11.73
N GLY A 80 4.37 -4.89 10.58
CA GLY A 80 4.85 -5.51 9.36
C GLY A 80 3.77 -6.11 8.46
N ILE A 81 2.49 -6.08 8.85
CA ILE A 81 1.37 -6.56 8.04
C ILE A 81 1.24 -5.72 6.76
N ALA A 82 1.38 -4.40 6.86
CA ALA A 82 1.33 -3.48 5.73
C ALA A 82 2.67 -3.45 4.96
N LYS A 83 2.90 -4.46 4.11
CA LYS A 83 4.14 -4.65 3.32
C LYS A 83 4.55 -3.41 2.51
N HIS A 84 3.58 -2.74 1.89
CA HIS A 84 3.85 -1.52 1.11
C HIS A 84 4.32 -0.35 2.01
N ASN A 85 3.83 -0.25 3.25
CA ASN A 85 4.34 0.73 4.20
C ASN A 85 5.72 0.37 4.74
N LEU A 86 6.06 -0.92 4.83
CA LEU A 86 7.42 -1.34 5.11
C LEU A 86 8.38 -0.94 3.97
N GLN A 87 7.98 -1.14 2.71
CA GLN A 87 8.71 -0.66 1.54
C GLN A 87 8.89 0.87 1.58
N ASN A 88 7.82 1.62 1.88
CA ASN A 88 7.87 3.08 2.01
C ASN A 88 8.81 3.52 3.14
N ALA A 89 8.80 2.83 4.28
CA ALA A 89 9.70 3.10 5.40
C ALA A 89 11.17 2.85 5.03
N MET A 90 11.48 1.75 4.34
CA MET A 90 12.82 1.47 3.84
C MET A 90 13.27 2.51 2.81
N MET A 91 12.39 2.92 1.90
CA MET A 91 12.68 3.96 0.92
C MET A 91 12.98 5.31 1.61
N ALA A 92 12.15 5.72 2.57
CA ALA A 92 12.35 6.96 3.33
C ALA A 92 13.65 6.92 4.15
N ALA A 93 13.95 5.79 4.78
CA ALA A 93 15.21 5.58 5.49
C ALA A 93 16.42 5.68 4.54
N ALA A 94 16.35 5.04 3.37
CA ALA A 94 17.40 5.10 2.36
C ALA A 94 17.64 6.54 1.86
N VAL A 95 16.58 7.30 1.59
CA VAL A 95 16.66 8.73 1.24
C VAL A 95 17.37 9.51 2.35
N GLY A 96 16.93 9.35 3.60
CA GLY A 96 17.53 10.04 4.74
C GLY A 96 19.03 9.76 4.89
N LEU A 97 19.43 8.49 4.76
CA LEU A 97 20.83 8.07 4.79
C LEU A 97 21.64 8.72 3.65
N CYS A 98 21.11 8.74 2.43
CA CYS A 98 21.75 9.35 1.26
C CYS A 98 21.93 10.86 1.42
N LEU A 99 21.05 11.51 2.19
CA LEU A 99 21.12 12.94 2.52
C LEU A 99 21.97 13.24 3.77
N GLY A 100 22.60 12.22 4.38
CA GLY A 100 23.46 12.39 5.54
C GLY A 100 22.71 12.51 6.88
N VAL A 101 21.42 12.17 6.93
CA VAL A 101 20.66 12.10 8.19
C VAL A 101 21.16 10.92 9.02
N SER A 102 21.43 11.16 10.30
CA SER A 102 21.96 10.12 11.19
C SER A 102 20.94 8.99 11.45
N GLY A 103 21.44 7.77 11.62
CA GLY A 103 20.62 6.60 11.95
C GLY A 103 19.68 6.80 13.15
N PRO A 104 20.12 7.40 14.27
CA PRO A 104 19.23 7.70 15.40
C PRO A 104 18.06 8.63 15.05
N VAL A 105 18.28 9.64 14.20
CA VAL A 105 17.22 10.55 13.75
C VAL A 105 16.22 9.81 12.86
N ILE A 106 16.70 8.97 11.94
CA ILE A 106 15.83 8.14 11.09
C ILE A 106 15.00 7.16 11.92
N ARG A 107 15.64 6.47 12.88
CA ARG A 107 14.97 5.55 13.79
C ARG A 107 13.85 6.25 14.57
N LYS A 108 14.14 7.42 15.14
CA LYS A 108 13.14 8.23 15.86
C LYS A 108 12.00 8.63 14.93
N ALA A 109 12.31 9.14 13.73
CA ALA A 109 11.30 9.57 12.76
C ALA A 109 10.35 8.43 12.38
N LEU A 110 10.89 7.25 12.03
CA LEU A 110 10.08 6.06 11.71
C LEU A 110 9.24 5.59 12.89
N ASN A 111 9.79 5.63 14.10
CA ASN A 111 9.08 5.21 15.31
C ASN A 111 7.93 6.15 15.69
N THR A 112 8.11 7.46 15.52
CA THR A 112 7.07 8.46 15.87
C THR A 112 6.09 8.76 14.74
N PHE A 113 6.34 8.24 13.54
CA PHE A 113 5.44 8.43 12.39
C PHE A 113 4.23 7.50 12.52
N ALA A 114 3.13 8.05 13.04
CA ALA A 114 1.93 7.27 13.34
C ALA A 114 0.91 7.26 12.19
N GLN A 115 0.71 8.39 11.50
CA GLN A 115 -0.36 8.52 10.51
C GLN A 115 0.02 9.38 9.32
N ASN A 116 -0.49 8.98 8.16
CA ASN A 116 -0.58 9.79 6.96
C ASN A 116 -2.07 9.85 6.61
N PRO A 117 -2.74 11.02 6.73
CA PRO A 117 -4.18 11.11 6.49
C PRO A 117 -4.61 10.53 5.13
N GLY A 118 -5.60 9.65 5.16
CA GLY A 118 -6.08 8.88 4.01
C GLY A 118 -5.15 7.73 3.57
N ARG A 119 -4.21 7.26 4.40
CA ARG A 119 -3.30 6.15 4.06
C ARG A 119 -3.22 5.15 5.21
N LEU A 120 -3.90 4.03 5.04
CA LEU A 120 -4.09 2.99 6.05
C LEU A 120 -4.37 3.56 7.45
N ASN A 121 -5.30 4.51 7.57
CA ASN A 121 -5.69 5.00 8.88
C ASN A 121 -6.75 4.06 9.46
N LEU A 122 -6.30 3.20 10.36
CA LEU A 122 -7.14 2.28 11.12
C LEU A 122 -7.71 3.02 12.34
N ILE A 123 -9.03 2.96 12.48
CA ILE A 123 -9.79 3.53 13.59
C ILE A 123 -10.56 2.38 14.23
N GLU A 124 -10.44 2.23 15.54
CA GLU A 124 -11.25 1.28 16.30
C GLU A 124 -12.53 2.00 16.76
N ILE A 125 -13.70 1.42 16.48
CA ILE A 125 -15.00 1.94 16.88
C ILE A 125 -15.72 0.83 17.64
N ASP A 126 -15.82 1.00 18.96
CA ASP A 126 -16.43 0.04 19.87
C ASP A 126 -15.90 -1.39 19.68
N ASN A 127 -16.64 -2.23 18.94
CA ASN A 127 -16.36 -3.64 18.70
C ASN A 127 -16.01 -3.97 17.24
N PHE A 128 -15.83 -2.97 16.37
CA PHE A 128 -15.38 -3.15 14.99
C PHE A 128 -14.29 -2.13 14.64
N ARG A 129 -13.76 -2.24 13.42
CA ARG A 129 -12.68 -1.38 12.92
C ARG A 129 -13.10 -0.69 11.63
N VAL A 130 -12.51 0.46 11.35
CA VAL A 130 -12.70 1.19 10.09
C VAL A 130 -11.33 1.53 9.53
N MET A 131 -11.09 1.15 8.27
CA MET A 131 -9.88 1.55 7.55
C MET A 131 -10.20 2.63 6.51
N VAL A 132 -9.49 3.76 6.57
CA VAL A 132 -9.54 4.80 5.54
C VAL A 132 -8.27 4.78 4.69
N ASP A 133 -8.41 4.59 3.37
CA ASP A 133 -7.29 4.60 2.41
C ASP A 133 -7.66 5.25 1.07
N TYR A 134 -6.70 5.96 0.47
CA TYR A 134 -6.78 6.65 -0.82
C TYR A 134 -6.27 5.79 -2.00
N GLY A 135 -6.41 4.47 -1.91
CA GLY A 135 -6.10 3.53 -2.98
C GLY A 135 -6.99 3.80 -4.20
N HIS A 136 -6.40 4.14 -5.34
CA HIS A 136 -7.14 4.54 -6.55
C HIS A 136 -6.64 3.86 -7.84
N ASN A 137 -5.81 2.82 -7.69
CA ASN A 137 -5.30 2.03 -8.80
C ASN A 137 -5.31 0.53 -8.44
N PRO A 138 -5.28 -0.37 -9.43
CA PRO A 138 -5.37 -1.82 -9.18
C PRO A 138 -4.33 -2.37 -8.21
N ALA A 139 -3.08 -1.91 -8.28
CA ALA A 139 -2.02 -2.39 -7.39
C ALA A 139 -2.28 -1.96 -5.93
N GLY A 140 -2.74 -0.71 -5.73
CA GLY A 140 -3.12 -0.19 -4.42
C GLY A 140 -4.29 -0.97 -3.80
N TYR A 141 -5.33 -1.27 -4.58
CA TYR A 141 -6.46 -2.08 -4.09
C TYR A 141 -6.03 -3.48 -3.65
N ARG A 142 -5.17 -4.16 -4.42
CA ARG A 142 -4.65 -5.48 -4.03
C ARG A 142 -3.84 -5.41 -2.73
N ALA A 143 -2.90 -4.48 -2.66
CA ALA A 143 -2.06 -4.31 -1.47
C ALA A 143 -2.88 -3.94 -0.23
N LEU A 144 -3.93 -3.13 -0.38
CA LEU A 144 -4.88 -2.80 0.68
C LEU A 144 -5.60 -4.06 1.15
N ILE A 145 -6.32 -4.76 0.26
CA ILE A 145 -7.10 -5.96 0.60
C ILE A 145 -6.21 -7.04 1.25
N GLU A 146 -5.02 -7.31 0.71
CA GLU A 146 -4.06 -8.26 1.30
C GLU A 146 -3.62 -7.85 2.72
N THR A 147 -3.51 -6.55 2.98
CA THR A 147 -3.21 -6.01 4.32
C THR A 147 -4.41 -6.21 5.24
N LEU A 148 -5.62 -5.88 4.79
CA LEU A 148 -6.84 -5.96 5.60
C LEU A 148 -7.20 -7.41 5.96
N GLN A 149 -7.03 -8.36 5.03
CA GLN A 149 -7.28 -9.78 5.29
C GLN A 149 -6.34 -10.34 6.37
N GLN A 150 -5.09 -9.88 6.44
CA GLN A 150 -4.15 -10.27 7.49
C GLN A 150 -4.48 -9.70 8.87
N LEU A 151 -5.37 -8.69 8.95
CA LEU A 151 -5.91 -8.19 10.22
C LEU A 151 -7.03 -9.08 10.78
N ASN A 152 -7.33 -10.20 10.10
CA ASN A 152 -8.31 -11.21 10.47
C ASN A 152 -9.67 -10.62 10.91
N PRO A 153 -10.34 -9.82 10.06
CA PRO A 153 -11.67 -9.33 10.37
C PRO A 153 -12.72 -10.45 10.31
N GLY A 154 -13.86 -10.23 10.97
CA GLY A 154 -15.03 -11.10 10.84
C GLY A 154 -15.57 -11.08 9.41
N ARG A 155 -15.90 -9.89 8.92
CA ARG A 155 -16.19 -9.59 7.51
C ARG A 155 -15.43 -8.34 7.08
N LEU A 156 -15.09 -8.27 5.80
CA LEU A 156 -14.47 -7.11 5.20
C LEU A 156 -15.49 -6.36 4.31
N ILE A 157 -15.87 -5.15 4.72
CA ILE A 157 -16.88 -4.32 4.06
C ILE A 157 -16.19 -3.19 3.29
N GLY A 158 -16.33 -3.17 1.97
CA GLY A 158 -15.65 -2.20 1.11
C GLY A 158 -16.57 -1.08 0.64
N VAL A 159 -16.34 0.16 1.06
CA VAL A 159 -16.89 1.35 0.40
C VAL A 159 -15.87 1.85 -0.62
N ILE A 160 -16.17 1.71 -1.91
CA ILE A 160 -15.19 1.93 -2.98
C ILE A 160 -15.67 2.93 -4.04
N ALA A 161 -14.71 3.59 -4.68
CA ALA A 161 -14.91 4.41 -5.87
C ALA A 161 -13.68 4.35 -6.79
N ALA A 162 -13.83 4.83 -8.02
CA ALA A 162 -12.74 4.96 -8.96
C ALA A 162 -12.77 6.34 -9.65
N PRO A 163 -11.62 7.02 -9.81
CA PRO A 163 -11.57 8.30 -10.49
C PRO A 163 -12.02 8.19 -11.96
N GLY A 164 -12.88 9.10 -12.40
CA GLY A 164 -13.46 9.06 -13.76
C GLY A 164 -12.45 9.26 -14.90
N ASP A 165 -11.28 9.86 -14.63
CA ASP A 165 -10.21 10.03 -15.62
C ASP A 165 -9.40 8.75 -15.89
N ARG A 166 -9.79 7.61 -15.32
CA ARG A 166 -9.19 6.30 -15.58
C ARG A 166 -9.88 5.62 -16.77
N ARG A 167 -9.13 4.80 -17.49
CA ARG A 167 -9.65 3.95 -18.57
C ARG A 167 -10.65 2.94 -18.02
N ASP A 168 -11.64 2.57 -18.84
CA ASP A 168 -12.69 1.62 -18.47
C ASP A 168 -12.14 0.28 -17.96
N ASP A 169 -11.11 -0.24 -18.62
CA ASP A 169 -10.49 -1.52 -18.26
C ASP A 169 -9.79 -1.46 -16.90
N VAL A 170 -9.26 -0.29 -16.53
CA VAL A 170 -8.65 -0.06 -15.20
C VAL A 170 -9.73 -0.03 -14.13
N ILE A 171 -10.82 0.69 -14.36
CA ILE A 171 -11.96 0.77 -13.42
C ILE A 171 -12.61 -0.61 -13.24
N THR A 172 -12.88 -1.31 -14.34
CA THR A 172 -13.43 -2.68 -14.31
C THR A 172 -12.49 -3.63 -13.56
N ASN A 173 -11.17 -3.49 -13.73
CA ASN A 173 -10.20 -4.30 -12.99
C ASN A 173 -10.18 -3.98 -11.48
N ILE A 174 -10.37 -2.72 -11.08
CA ILE A 174 -10.56 -2.36 -9.67
C ILE A 174 -11.81 -3.08 -9.12
N GLY A 175 -12.92 -3.03 -9.85
CA GLY A 175 -14.14 -3.76 -9.49
C GLY A 175 -13.90 -5.26 -9.31
N ARG A 176 -13.14 -5.89 -10.21
CA ARG A 176 -12.79 -7.32 -10.11
C ARG A 176 -11.92 -7.63 -8.89
N ILE A 177 -10.96 -6.78 -8.58
CA ILE A 177 -10.12 -6.94 -7.38
C ILE A 177 -10.97 -6.81 -6.12
N ALA A 178 -11.80 -5.77 -6.05
CA ALA A 178 -12.68 -5.53 -4.92
C ALA A 178 -13.70 -6.67 -4.72
N GLY A 179 -14.31 -7.17 -5.80
CA GLY A 179 -15.24 -8.29 -5.76
C GLY A 179 -14.61 -9.59 -5.23
N ASN A 180 -13.31 -9.81 -5.43
CA ASN A 180 -12.60 -10.96 -4.83
C ASN A 180 -12.17 -10.73 -3.38
N GLY A 181 -12.05 -9.47 -2.96
CA GLY A 181 -11.42 -9.10 -1.69
C GLY A 181 -12.38 -8.81 -0.54
N PHE A 182 -13.50 -8.17 -0.84
CA PHE A 182 -14.50 -7.74 0.13
C PHE A 182 -15.68 -8.72 0.18
N ASP A 183 -16.22 -8.97 1.36
CA ASP A 183 -17.42 -9.78 1.57
C ASP A 183 -18.69 -9.03 1.18
N HIS A 184 -18.72 -7.73 1.48
CA HIS A 184 -19.79 -6.81 1.08
C HIS A 184 -19.19 -5.62 0.35
N LEU A 185 -19.76 -5.28 -0.81
CA LEU A 185 -19.24 -4.19 -1.63
C LEU A 185 -20.28 -3.07 -1.76
N ILE A 186 -19.89 -1.87 -1.36
CA ILE A 186 -20.67 -0.65 -1.51
C ILE A 186 -19.91 0.25 -2.50
N ILE A 187 -20.55 0.57 -3.62
CA ILE A 187 -19.97 1.38 -4.68
C ILE A 187 -20.56 2.79 -4.58
N LYS A 188 -19.70 3.77 -4.36
CA LYS A 188 -20.04 5.21 -4.39
C LYS A 188 -19.38 5.89 -5.59
N GLU A 189 -19.77 7.15 -5.82
CA GLU A 189 -19.12 7.99 -6.83
C GLU A 189 -18.47 9.21 -6.18
N ASP A 190 -17.35 9.66 -6.78
CA ASP A 190 -16.72 10.89 -6.37
C ASP A 190 -17.57 12.09 -6.82
N LYS A 191 -17.61 13.16 -6.00
CA LYS A 191 -18.32 14.40 -6.38
C LYS A 191 -17.77 15.01 -7.68
N ASP A 192 -16.46 14.87 -7.91
CA ASP A 192 -15.82 15.20 -9.18
C ASP A 192 -15.76 13.97 -10.08
N LEU A 193 -16.63 13.92 -11.09
CA LEU A 193 -16.75 12.83 -12.05
C LEU A 193 -15.65 12.83 -13.12
N ARG A 194 -14.81 13.87 -13.17
CA ARG A 194 -13.66 13.97 -14.09
C ARG A 194 -14.00 13.70 -15.56
N GLY A 195 -15.14 14.23 -15.99
CA GLY A 195 -15.60 14.19 -17.39
C GLY A 195 -16.46 12.99 -17.76
N ARG A 196 -16.77 12.09 -16.81
CA ARG A 196 -17.76 11.01 -17.00
C ARG A 196 -19.17 11.43 -16.64
N THR A 197 -20.14 10.68 -17.15
CA THR A 197 -21.54 10.81 -16.72
C THR A 197 -21.73 10.12 -15.36
N ALA A 198 -22.63 10.67 -14.54
CA ALA A 198 -23.00 10.04 -13.27
C ALA A 198 -23.49 8.60 -13.51
N GLY A 199 -23.03 7.68 -12.67
CA GLY A 199 -23.29 6.25 -12.73
C GLY A 199 -22.31 5.45 -13.58
N GLU A 200 -21.55 6.06 -14.49
CA GLU A 200 -20.66 5.33 -15.39
C GLU A 200 -19.54 4.60 -14.62
N THR A 201 -18.92 5.28 -13.65
CA THR A 201 -17.84 4.66 -12.86
C THR A 201 -18.38 3.54 -11.99
N ALA A 202 -19.55 3.75 -11.38
CA ALA A 202 -20.22 2.75 -10.56
C ALA A 202 -20.58 1.49 -11.36
N GLN A 203 -21.10 1.65 -12.58
CA GLN A 203 -21.43 0.53 -13.48
C GLN A 203 -20.20 -0.28 -13.87
N LEU A 204 -19.06 0.38 -14.17
CA LEU A 204 -17.82 -0.30 -14.49
C LEU A 204 -17.25 -1.08 -13.29
N LEU A 205 -17.31 -0.51 -12.09
CA LEU A 205 -16.92 -1.20 -10.85
C LEU A 205 -17.83 -2.40 -10.58
N MET A 206 -19.15 -2.22 -10.70
CA MET A 206 -20.14 -3.28 -10.51
C MET A 206 -19.90 -4.42 -11.52
N ARG A 207 -19.69 -4.10 -12.80
CA ARG A 207 -19.35 -5.08 -13.83
C ARG A 207 -18.13 -5.90 -13.43
N GLY A 208 -17.06 -5.25 -12.99
CA GLY A 208 -15.85 -5.93 -12.54
C GLY A 208 -16.11 -6.88 -11.37
N ALA A 209 -16.90 -6.46 -10.39
CA ALA A 209 -17.25 -7.26 -9.23
C ALA A 209 -18.13 -8.48 -9.61
N LEU A 210 -19.08 -8.32 -10.53
CA LEU A 210 -19.88 -9.42 -11.08
C LEU A 210 -19.00 -10.41 -11.85
N GLU A 211 -18.04 -9.93 -12.65
CA GLU A 211 -17.05 -10.78 -13.34
C GLU A 211 -16.14 -11.56 -12.37
N ALA A 212 -16.01 -11.12 -11.11
CA ALA A 212 -15.34 -11.86 -10.04
C ALA A 212 -16.22 -12.93 -9.37
N GLY A 213 -17.47 -13.09 -9.79
CA GLY A 213 -18.40 -14.08 -9.25
C GLY A 213 -19.29 -13.60 -8.11
N ARG A 214 -19.29 -12.30 -7.79
CA ARG A 214 -20.25 -11.73 -6.83
C ARG A 214 -21.65 -11.68 -7.45
N SER A 215 -22.66 -11.88 -6.62
CA SER A 215 -24.05 -11.66 -6.99
C SER A 215 -24.42 -10.19 -6.89
N GLU A 216 -25.45 -9.76 -7.62
CA GLU A 216 -25.97 -8.39 -7.52
C GLU A 216 -26.48 -8.05 -6.11
N GLN A 217 -26.81 -9.04 -5.29
CA GLN A 217 -27.31 -8.86 -3.92
C GLN A 217 -26.19 -8.52 -2.93
N GLU A 218 -24.95 -8.88 -3.25
CA GLU A 218 -23.75 -8.60 -2.43
C GLU A 218 -23.13 -7.23 -2.77
N ILE A 219 -23.63 -6.56 -3.81
CA ILE A 219 -23.15 -5.28 -4.30
C ILE A 219 -24.25 -4.24 -4.13
N LYS A 220 -23.94 -3.14 -3.44
CA LYS A 220 -24.86 -2.01 -3.30
C LYS A 220 -24.28 -0.77 -3.94
N VAL A 221 -25.06 -0.07 -4.74
CA VAL A 221 -24.65 1.21 -5.34
C VAL A 221 -25.32 2.34 -4.56
N ILE A 222 -24.51 3.16 -3.89
CA ILE A 222 -24.95 4.34 -3.13
C ILE A 222 -24.05 5.51 -3.56
N PRO A 223 -24.47 6.36 -4.51
CA PRO A 223 -23.58 7.37 -5.10
C PRO A 223 -23.01 8.38 -4.09
N SER A 224 -23.80 8.76 -3.08
CA SER A 224 -23.36 9.70 -2.04
C SER A 224 -22.35 9.04 -1.10
N GLU A 225 -21.16 9.62 -0.97
CA GLU A 225 -20.12 9.14 -0.05
C GLU A 225 -20.62 9.07 1.40
N GLU A 226 -21.32 10.11 1.86
CA GLU A 226 -21.85 10.19 3.22
C GLU A 226 -22.87 9.07 3.50
N GLU A 227 -23.79 8.84 2.56
CA GLU A 227 -24.80 7.77 2.68
C GLU A 227 -24.17 6.38 2.56
N ALA A 228 -23.16 6.21 1.70
CA ALA A 228 -22.47 4.94 1.50
C ALA A 228 -21.67 4.53 2.74
N VAL A 229 -20.93 5.49 3.32
CA VAL A 229 -20.20 5.29 4.57
C VAL A 229 -21.17 5.08 5.73
N GLY A 230 -22.23 5.89 5.84
CA GLY A 230 -23.28 5.71 6.86
C GLY A 230 -23.89 4.32 6.80
N HIS A 231 -24.25 3.84 5.60
CA HIS A 231 -24.78 2.51 5.41
C HIS A 231 -23.79 1.40 5.82
N ALA A 232 -22.50 1.54 5.50
CA ALA A 232 -21.47 0.59 5.91
C ALA A 232 -21.35 0.51 7.43
N LEU A 233 -21.35 1.65 8.11
CA LEU A 233 -21.27 1.74 9.57
C LEU A 233 -22.49 1.13 10.26
N GLU A 234 -23.69 1.34 9.72
CA GLU A 234 -24.93 0.74 10.23
C GLU A 234 -24.97 -0.78 10.06
N CYS A 235 -24.30 -1.32 9.05
CA CYS A 235 -24.27 -2.76 8.74
C CYS A 235 -23.13 -3.51 9.42
N ALA A 236 -22.14 -2.79 9.96
CA ALA A 236 -20.99 -3.36 10.64
C ALA A 236 -21.42 -4.11 11.91
N CYS A 237 -20.82 -5.28 12.10
CA CYS A 237 -21.01 -6.13 13.28
C CYS A 237 -19.68 -6.27 14.03
N GLU A 238 -19.74 -6.93 15.19
CA GLU A 238 -18.56 -7.22 15.99
C GLU A 238 -17.44 -7.88 15.16
N ASN A 239 -16.22 -7.37 15.32
CA ASN A 239 -14.98 -7.75 14.65
C ASN A 239 -14.89 -7.47 13.14
N ASP A 240 -15.89 -6.81 12.53
CA ASP A 240 -15.81 -6.39 11.13
C ASP A 240 -14.74 -5.30 10.91
N LEU A 241 -14.39 -5.10 9.63
CA LEU A 241 -13.46 -4.09 9.15
C LEU A 241 -13.95 -3.41 7.86
#